data_AF-A0A7S2QNC5-F1
#
_entry.id   AF-A0A7S2QNC5-F1
#
_cell.length_a   1.000
_cell.length_b   1.000
_cell.length_c   1.000
_cell.angle_alpha   90.00
_cell.angle_beta   90.00
_cell.angle_gamma   90.00
#
_symmetry.space_group_name_H-M   'P 1'
#
loop_
_entity.id
_entity.type
_entity.pdbx_description
1 polymer ?
#
loop_
_entity_poly.entity_id
_entity_poly.type
_entity_poly.pdbx_seq_one_letter_code
_entity_poly.pdbx_strand_id
1 'polypeptide(L)'
;GLAARHGTPRHLKIDVEGADLACLRSLLPGPARQAAGATTPAPPDSLSVEVAIGHAGRADVEASGQLLHTLQAAGYHRFKLCRQALFNPPYWGGELASSGPFGEAATDLRAGLAWRGARDVAEDLRLLAEERAAGDWVAE
;
A
#
# COMPACT_ATOMS: atom_id res chain seq x y z
N GLY A 1 -7.96 20.81 -10.30
CA GLY A 1 -7.42 19.44 -10.29
C GLY A 1 -8.55 18.43 -10.38
N LEU A 2 -8.25 17.14 -10.59
CA LEU A 2 -9.24 16.06 -10.72
C LEU A 2 -10.25 16.04 -9.57
N ALA A 3 -9.79 16.19 -8.32
CA ALA A 3 -10.66 16.24 -7.14
C ALA A 3 -11.66 17.41 -7.16
N ALA A 4 -11.28 18.57 -7.70
CA ALA A 4 -12.18 19.72 -7.81
C ALA A 4 -13.28 19.49 -8.88
N ARG A 5 -13.05 18.61 -9.86
CA ARG A 5 -14.00 18.31 -10.93
C ARG A 5 -14.89 17.11 -10.62
N HIS A 6 -14.36 16.13 -9.88
CA HIS A 6 -15.00 14.82 -9.69
C HIS A 6 -15.24 14.47 -8.21
N GLY A 7 -14.89 15.36 -7.28
CA GLY A 7 -14.94 15.09 -5.85
C GLY A 7 -13.73 14.30 -5.34
N THR A 8 -13.67 14.10 -4.03
CA THR A 8 -12.65 13.26 -3.38
C THR A 8 -12.95 11.79 -3.65
N PRO A 9 -12.00 10.99 -4.17
CA PRO A 9 -12.20 9.57 -4.34
C PRO A 9 -12.39 8.90 -2.98
N ARG A 10 -13.36 7.99 -2.86
CA ARG A 10 -13.53 7.17 -1.65
C ARG A 10 -12.47 6.09 -1.53
N HIS A 11 -12.01 5.58 -2.67
CA HIS A 11 -10.99 4.54 -2.76
C HIS A 11 -9.92 4.98 -3.73
N LEU A 12 -8.66 4.81 -3.36
CA LEU A 12 -7.53 5.16 -4.19
C LEU A 12 -6.53 4.00 -4.21
N LYS A 13 -6.02 3.68 -5.39
CA LYS A 13 -4.86 2.81 -5.55
C LYS A 13 -3.73 3.63 -6.16
N ILE A 14 -2.53 3.47 -5.61
CA ILE A 14 -1.27 3.99 -6.12
C ILE A 14 -0.46 2.76 -6.52
N ASP A 15 0.02 2.78 -7.76
CA ASP A 15 0.72 1.67 -8.41
C ASP A 15 1.67 2.33 -9.42
N VAL A 16 2.84 2.75 -8.93
CA VAL A 16 3.74 3.64 -9.71
C VAL A 16 5.17 3.10 -9.70
N GLU A 17 5.32 1.78 -9.68
CA GLU A 17 6.59 1.07 -9.91
C GLU A 17 7.72 1.63 -9.02
N GLY A 18 7.46 1.71 -7.70
CA GLY A 18 8.42 2.20 -6.70
C GLY A 18 8.39 3.72 -6.45
N ALA A 19 7.60 4.50 -7.20
CA ALA A 19 7.38 5.93 -6.93
C ALA A 19 6.23 6.21 -5.94
N ASP A 20 5.66 5.17 -5.32
CA ASP A 20 4.49 5.19 -4.43
C ASP A 20 4.66 6.16 -3.26
N LEU A 21 5.82 6.14 -2.60
CA LEU A 21 6.08 7.01 -1.45
C LEU A 21 6.09 8.50 -1.85
N ALA A 22 6.68 8.83 -2.99
CA ALA A 22 6.69 10.19 -3.50
C ALA A 22 5.26 10.63 -3.90
N CYS A 23 4.52 9.73 -4.55
CA CYS A 23 3.12 9.96 -4.91
C CYS A 23 2.26 10.22 -3.66
N LEU A 24 2.39 9.39 -2.62
CA LEU A 24 1.68 9.55 -1.34
C LEU A 24 1.97 10.88 -0.67
N ARG A 25 3.24 11.25 -0.56
CA ARG A 25 3.66 12.55 0.01
C ARG A 25 3.09 13.73 -0.77
N SER A 26 2.91 13.58 -2.08
CA SER A 26 2.29 14.61 -2.92
C SER A 26 0.77 14.71 -2.74
N LEU A 27 0.11 13.60 -2.39
CA LEU A 27 -1.35 13.48 -2.35
C LEU A 27 -1.93 13.73 -0.97
N LEU A 28 -1.30 13.17 0.07
CA LEU A 28 -1.83 13.19 1.43
C LEU A 28 -1.51 14.53 2.12
N PRO A 29 -2.35 14.96 3.07
CA PRO A 29 -2.05 16.11 3.91
C PRO A 29 -0.76 15.85 4.67
N GLY A 30 0.18 16.79 4.57
CA GLY A 30 1.40 16.80 5.36
C GLY A 30 1.75 18.23 5.79
N PRO A 31 2.71 18.40 6.71
CA PRO A 31 3.09 19.72 7.23
C PRO A 31 3.41 20.74 6.13
N ALA A 32 4.06 20.28 5.05
CA ALA A 32 4.41 21.10 3.90
C ALA A 32 3.18 21.64 3.12
N ARG A 33 2.11 20.86 2.99
CA ARG A 33 0.87 21.30 2.31
C ARG A 33 0.02 22.23 3.18
N GLN A 34 0.04 22.01 4.50
CA GLN A 34 -0.62 22.90 5.45
C GLN A 34 0.04 24.29 5.44
N ALA A 35 1.38 24.35 5.36
CA ALA A 35 2.11 25.62 5.26
C ALA A 35 1.81 26.40 3.96
N ALA A 36 1.42 25.71 2.88
CA ALA A 36 1.11 26.34 1.59
C ALA A 36 -0.34 26.88 1.47
N GLY A 37 -1.14 26.82 2.55
CA GLY A 37 -2.52 27.34 2.55
C GLY A 37 -3.49 26.59 1.61
N ALA A 38 -3.10 25.42 1.10
CA ALA A 38 -3.94 24.62 0.22
C ALA A 38 -5.05 23.93 1.03
N THR A 39 -6.30 24.10 0.61
CA THR A 39 -7.42 23.30 1.12
C THR A 39 -7.15 21.84 0.76
N THR A 40 -6.76 21.06 1.76
CA THR A 40 -6.39 19.67 1.52
C THR A 40 -7.68 18.86 1.46
N PRO A 41 -8.00 18.18 0.34
CA PRO A 41 -9.15 17.29 0.33
C PRO A 41 -8.96 16.23 1.42
N ALA A 42 -10.08 15.81 2.02
CA ALA A 42 -10.06 14.71 2.96
C ALA A 42 -9.37 13.49 2.34
N PRO A 43 -8.62 12.69 3.12
CA PRO A 43 -8.05 11.45 2.60
C PRO A 43 -9.17 10.48 2.15
N PRO A 44 -8.90 9.59 1.17
CA PRO A 44 -9.85 8.54 0.80
C PRO A 44 -10.14 7.61 1.99
N ASP A 45 -11.31 6.98 2.00
CA ASP A 45 -11.71 5.99 3.02
C ASP A 45 -10.72 4.81 3.07
N SER A 46 -10.21 4.40 1.89
CA SER A 46 -9.19 3.36 1.79
C SER A 46 -8.15 3.68 0.72
N LEU A 47 -6.91 3.31 0.99
CA LEU A 47 -5.77 3.48 0.11
C LEU A 47 -5.03 2.15 -0.07
N SER A 48 -4.69 1.81 -1.31
CA SER A 48 -3.84 0.66 -1.64
C SER A 48 -2.55 1.18 -2.26
N VAL A 49 -1.40 0.72 -1.79
CA VAL A 49 -0.06 1.10 -2.28
C VAL A 49 0.80 -0.15 -2.40
N GLU A 50 1.74 -0.17 -3.35
CA GLU A 50 2.71 -1.27 -3.45
C GLU A 50 3.74 -1.14 -2.31
N VAL A 51 4.14 -2.28 -1.73
CA VAL A 51 5.25 -2.36 -0.79
C VAL A 51 6.45 -2.97 -1.49
N ALA A 52 7.64 -2.49 -1.16
CA ALA A 52 8.89 -2.86 -1.85
C ALA A 52 9.43 -4.24 -1.41
N ILE A 53 8.55 -5.21 -1.16
CA ILE A 53 8.89 -6.62 -0.91
C ILE A 53 8.46 -7.42 -2.14
N GLY A 54 9.18 -7.29 -3.25
CA GLY A 54 8.76 -7.95 -4.50
C GLY A 54 9.50 -7.45 -5.73
N HIS A 55 9.59 -6.13 -5.87
CA HIS A 55 10.15 -5.50 -7.06
C HIS A 55 11.68 -5.65 -7.12
N ALA A 56 12.20 -6.23 -8.21
CA ALA A 56 13.63 -6.33 -8.54
C ALA A 56 14.54 -7.01 -7.48
N GLY A 57 13.99 -7.96 -6.69
CA GLY A 57 14.81 -8.78 -5.79
C GLY A 57 15.23 -8.11 -4.47
N ARG A 58 14.75 -6.90 -4.18
CA ARG A 58 15.00 -6.23 -2.89
C ARG A 58 13.76 -6.34 -2.02
N ALA A 59 13.95 -6.71 -0.76
CA ALA A 59 12.96 -6.50 0.29
C ALA A 59 13.37 -5.22 1.02
N ASP A 60 12.84 -4.07 0.58
CA ASP A 60 13.14 -2.80 1.23
C ASP A 60 12.16 -2.56 2.38
N VAL A 61 12.51 -3.16 3.52
CA VAL A 61 11.79 -3.00 4.80
C VAL A 61 11.80 -1.53 5.23
N GLU A 62 12.88 -0.80 4.96
CA GLU A 62 12.99 0.61 5.31
C GLU A 62 11.98 1.44 4.52
N ALA A 63 11.94 1.31 3.19
CA ALA A 63 10.98 1.99 2.34
C ALA A 63 9.52 1.63 2.72
N SER A 64 9.26 0.36 3.00
CA SER A 64 7.94 -0.11 3.46
C SER A 64 7.56 0.48 4.82
N GLY A 65 8.52 0.63 5.74
CA GLY A 65 8.35 1.32 7.00
C GLY A 65 8.07 2.81 6.83
N GLN A 66 8.77 3.49 5.91
CA GLN A 66 8.53 4.90 5.58
C GLN A 66 7.14 5.12 4.98
N LEU A 67 6.67 4.18 4.14
CA LEU A 67 5.30 4.16 3.62
C LEU A 67 4.30 4.08 4.77
N LEU A 68 4.44 3.08 5.65
CA LEU A 68 3.53 2.88 6.77
C LEU A 68 3.48 4.09 7.70
N HIS A 69 4.63 4.67 8.03
CA HIS A 69 4.72 5.90 8.83
C HIS A 69 3.99 7.07 8.16
N THR A 70 4.17 7.25 6.84
CA THR A 70 3.51 8.31 6.07
C THR A 70 1.98 8.14 6.10
N LEU A 71 1.48 6.91 5.99
CA LEU A 71 0.05 6.61 6.08
C LEU A 71 -0.50 6.91 7.49
N GLN A 72 0.24 6.55 8.54
CA GLN A 72 -0.16 6.88 9.91
C GLN A 72 -0.24 8.39 10.14
N ALA A 73 0.74 9.14 9.65
CA ALA A 73 0.75 10.60 9.72
C ALA A 73 -0.44 11.25 8.98
N ALA A 74 -0.98 10.57 7.96
CA ALA A 74 -2.16 10.99 7.22
C ALA A 74 -3.50 10.55 7.86
N GLY A 75 -3.46 9.86 9.01
CA GLY A 75 -4.65 9.44 9.76
C GLY A 75 -5.11 7.99 9.54
N TYR A 76 -4.35 7.18 8.79
CA TYR A 76 -4.66 5.75 8.66
C TYR A 76 -4.10 4.97 9.85
N HIS A 77 -4.94 4.18 10.51
CA HIS A 77 -4.55 3.43 11.72
C HIS A 77 -4.71 1.92 11.59
N ARG A 78 -5.29 1.46 10.49
CA ARG A 78 -5.64 0.07 10.24
C ARG A 78 -5.14 -0.33 8.87
N PHE A 79 -4.48 -1.48 8.78
CA PHE A 79 -3.75 -1.92 7.60
C PHE A 79 -4.03 -3.38 7.28
N LYS A 80 -3.85 -3.74 6.01
CA LYS A 80 -3.82 -5.12 5.52
C LYS A 80 -2.58 -5.28 4.64
N LEU A 81 -1.75 -6.27 4.93
CA LEU A 81 -0.65 -6.65 4.05
C LEU A 81 -1.19 -7.69 3.06
N CYS A 82 -1.44 -7.28 1.83
CA CYS A 82 -2.16 -8.09 0.86
C CYS A 82 -1.21 -8.77 -0.12
N ARG A 83 -1.49 -10.03 -0.46
CA ARG A 83 -0.72 -10.81 -1.46
C ARG A 83 -1.54 -10.92 -2.74
N GLN A 84 -1.18 -10.12 -3.75
CA GLN A 84 -1.99 -10.00 -4.96
C GLN A 84 -2.06 -11.28 -5.79
N ALA A 85 -0.99 -12.10 -5.90
CA ALA A 85 -1.10 -13.29 -6.75
C ALA A 85 -2.02 -14.38 -6.19
N LEU A 86 -2.44 -14.33 -4.92
CA LEU A 86 -3.52 -15.19 -4.42
C LEU A 86 -4.84 -14.95 -5.17
N PHE A 87 -5.04 -13.73 -5.67
CA PHE A 87 -6.23 -13.31 -6.42
C PHE A 87 -5.99 -13.22 -7.93
N ASN A 88 -4.74 -13.33 -8.37
CA ASN A 88 -4.35 -13.34 -9.78
C ASN A 88 -3.69 -14.67 -10.16
N PRO A 89 -4.40 -15.81 -10.06
CA PRO A 89 -3.80 -17.09 -10.40
C PRO A 89 -3.39 -17.13 -11.89
N PRO A 90 -2.28 -17.80 -12.24
CA PRO A 90 -1.72 -17.82 -13.60
C PRO A 90 -2.63 -18.44 -14.66
N TYR A 91 -3.79 -18.99 -14.26
CA TYR A 91 -4.72 -19.73 -15.11
C TYR A 91 -5.67 -18.87 -15.95
N TRP A 92 -5.63 -17.53 -15.84
CA TRP A 92 -6.51 -16.64 -16.61
C TRP A 92 -5.94 -16.18 -17.96
N GLY A 93 -4.98 -16.90 -18.51
CA GLY A 93 -4.73 -16.95 -19.96
C GLY A 93 -4.39 -15.65 -20.70
N GLY A 94 -4.14 -14.53 -20.01
CA GLY A 94 -3.79 -13.28 -20.67
C GLY A 94 -3.35 -12.23 -19.67
N GLU A 95 -2.20 -11.60 -19.96
CA GLU A 95 -1.74 -10.20 -19.82
C GLU A 95 -2.44 -9.19 -18.87
N LEU A 96 -3.34 -9.61 -17.99
CA LEU A 96 -4.06 -8.73 -17.07
C LEU A 96 -3.41 -8.83 -15.69
N ALA A 97 -2.51 -7.88 -15.44
CA ALA A 97 -2.07 -7.50 -14.11
C ALA A 97 -3.29 -6.98 -13.32
N SER A 98 -4.01 -7.89 -12.66
CA SER A 98 -5.18 -7.51 -11.88
C SER A 98 -4.75 -7.02 -10.50
N SER A 99 -5.33 -5.90 -10.06
CA SER A 99 -4.95 -5.20 -8.83
C SER A 99 -5.39 -5.90 -7.53
N GLY A 100 -5.96 -7.11 -7.62
CA GLY A 100 -6.64 -7.78 -6.52
C GLY A 100 -7.83 -6.98 -5.94
N PRO A 101 -8.54 -7.54 -4.96
CA PRO A 101 -9.56 -6.80 -4.21
C PRO A 101 -8.94 -5.71 -3.33
N PHE A 102 -9.66 -4.61 -3.10
CA PHE A 102 -9.22 -3.46 -2.31
C PHE A 102 -10.15 -3.18 -1.11
N GLY A 103 -9.68 -2.37 -0.15
CA GLY A 103 -10.47 -1.92 0.99
C GLY A 103 -10.99 -3.07 1.85
N GLU A 104 -12.30 -3.10 2.11
CA GLU A 104 -12.91 -4.14 2.94
C GLU A 104 -12.82 -5.54 2.32
N ALA A 105 -12.86 -5.64 0.99
CA ALA A 105 -12.75 -6.90 0.28
C ALA A 105 -11.30 -7.42 0.19
N ALA A 106 -10.30 -6.56 0.47
CA ALA A 106 -8.91 -6.99 0.48
C ALA A 106 -8.67 -8.03 1.58
N THR A 107 -7.80 -8.99 1.30
CA THR A 107 -7.46 -10.09 2.23
C THR A 107 -6.01 -9.93 2.70
N ASP A 108 -5.85 -9.67 3.98
CA ASP A 108 -4.58 -9.67 4.69
C ASP A 108 -3.95 -11.08 4.68
N LEU A 109 -2.64 -11.12 4.45
CA LEU A 109 -1.85 -12.34 4.36
C LEU A 109 -1.95 -13.24 5.60
N ARG A 110 -2.09 -12.66 6.80
CA ARG A 110 -2.09 -13.40 8.07
C ARG A 110 -3.48 -13.47 8.69
N ALA A 111 -4.29 -12.42 8.56
CA ALA A 111 -5.54 -12.25 9.29
C ALA A 111 -6.81 -12.31 8.43
N GLY A 112 -6.68 -12.66 7.14
CA GLY A 112 -7.83 -12.78 6.24
C GLY A 112 -8.51 -11.42 6.01
N LEU A 113 -9.81 -11.32 6.26
CA LEU A 113 -10.55 -10.07 6.04
C LEU A 113 -10.33 -9.01 7.14
N ALA A 114 -9.67 -9.36 8.24
CA ALA A 114 -9.46 -8.45 9.36
C ALA A 114 -8.39 -7.39 9.05
N TRP A 115 -8.61 -6.18 9.55
CA TRP A 115 -7.62 -5.12 9.56
C TRP A 115 -6.76 -5.20 10.83
N ARG A 116 -5.47 -4.84 10.73
CA ARG A 116 -4.50 -4.90 11.83
C ARG A 116 -3.83 -3.57 12.11
N GLY A 117 -3.14 -3.47 13.24
CA GLY A 117 -2.37 -2.28 13.60
C GLY A 117 -1.08 -2.17 12.80
N ALA A 118 -0.53 -0.96 12.69
CA ALA A 118 0.74 -0.70 12.00
C ALA A 118 1.89 -1.57 12.54
N ARG A 119 1.96 -1.77 13.86
CA ARG A 119 3.00 -2.59 14.50
C ARG A 119 3.02 -4.02 13.96
N ASP A 120 1.85 -4.65 13.86
CA ASP A 120 1.74 -6.04 13.40
C ASP A 120 2.13 -6.17 11.93
N VAL A 121 1.73 -5.19 11.11
CA VAL A 121 2.12 -5.15 9.68
C VAL A 121 3.62 -4.88 9.52
N ALA A 122 4.21 -3.99 10.31
CA ALA A 122 5.65 -3.72 10.28
C ALA A 122 6.47 -4.97 10.64
N GLU A 123 6.02 -5.73 11.64
CA GLU A 123 6.66 -6.99 12.03
C GLU A 123 6.57 -8.04 10.92
N ASP A 124 5.40 -8.17 10.27
CA ASP A 124 5.27 -9.07 9.11
C ASP A 124 6.18 -8.65 7.95
N LEU A 125 6.29 -7.36 7.65
CA LEU A 125 7.19 -6.87 6.60
C LEU A 125 8.65 -7.27 6.90
N ARG A 126 9.07 -7.18 8.17
CA ARG A 126 10.41 -7.63 8.61
C ARG A 126 10.58 -9.14 8.43
N LEU A 127 9.62 -9.94 8.90
CA LEU A 127 9.66 -11.40 8.79
C LEU A 127 9.69 -11.86 7.32
N LEU A 128 8.87 -11.26 6.46
CA LEU A 128 8.85 -11.57 5.03
C LEU A 128 10.17 -11.23 4.34
N ALA A 129 10.83 -10.15 4.75
CA ALA A 129 12.15 -9.81 4.24
C ALA A 129 13.20 -10.84 4.66
N GLU A 130 13.12 -11.36 5.89
CA GLU A 130 13.99 -12.44 6.39
C GLU A 130 13.75 -13.75 5.65
N GLU A 131 12.49 -14.17 5.49
CA GLU A 131 12.08 -15.34 4.72
C GLU A 131 12.59 -15.23 3.27
N ARG A 132 12.53 -14.04 2.66
CA ARG A 132 13.07 -13.80 1.31
C ARG A 132 14.59 -13.87 1.26
N ALA A 133 15.28 -13.29 2.24
CA ALA A 133 16.74 -13.35 2.32
C ALA A 133 17.25 -14.79 2.51
N ALA A 134 16.47 -15.64 3.20
CA ALA A 134 16.73 -17.06 3.34
C ALA A 134 16.43 -17.88 2.07
N GLY A 135 15.70 -17.31 1.10
CA GLY A 135 15.23 -18.02 -0.09
C GLY A 135 13.97 -18.87 0.13
N ASP A 136 13.37 -18.78 1.32
CA ASP A 136 12.13 -19.48 1.67
C ASP A 136 10.90 -18.80 1.07
N TRP A 137 11.03 -17.52 0.71
CA TRP A 137 10.00 -16.79 -0.01
C TRP A 137 10.22 -16.83 -1.52
N VAL A 138 9.42 -17.62 -2.23
CA VAL A 138 9.35 -17.58 -3.69
C VAL A 138 8.69 -16.26 -4.10
N ALA A 139 9.48 -15.37 -4.70
CA ALA A 139 8.95 -14.17 -5.35
C ALA A 139 7.91 -14.60 -6.40
N GLU A 140 6.76 -13.94 -6.38
CA GLU A 140 5.73 -14.08 -7.40
C GLU A 140 6.22 -13.57 -8.76
#